data_AF-A0A5C7PIL6-F1
#
_entry.id   AF-A0A5C7PIL6-F1
#
_cell.length_a   1.000
_cell.length_b   1.000
_cell.length_c   1.000
_cell.angle_alpha   90.00
_cell.angle_beta   90.00
_cell.angle_gamma   90.00
#
_symmetry.space_group_name_H-M   'P 1'
#
loop_
_entity.id
_entity.type
_entity.pdbx_description
1 polymer ?
#
loop_
_entity_poly.entity_id
_entity_poly.type
_entity_poly.pdbx_seq_one_letter_code
_entity_poly.pdbx_strand_id
1 'polypeptide(L)'
;MNKLVFHGAALLLALTLGAAGGKSFCEGKHAAKLAKAQSEMIAAAELASRKEQDRLALEKQLDLVARELEDAARNDPGAGSCGLSANSVRRLNKY
;
A
#
# COMPACT_ATOMS: atom_id res chain seq x y z
N MET A 1 69.07 19.94 -2.54
CA MET A 1 67.73 20.20 -3.12
C MET A 1 66.81 18.96 -3.17
N ASN A 2 67.29 17.72 -3.12
CA ASN A 2 66.44 16.52 -3.27
C ASN A 2 65.47 16.21 -2.10
N LYS A 3 65.82 16.56 -0.84
CA LYS A 3 64.99 16.19 0.32
C LYS A 3 63.65 16.92 0.36
N LEU A 4 63.61 18.20 0.01
CA LEU A 4 62.38 19.02 -0.02
C LEU A 4 61.37 18.52 -1.07
N VAL A 5 61.86 18.12 -2.25
CA VAL A 5 61.03 17.57 -3.33
C VAL A 5 60.42 16.22 -2.90
N PHE A 6 61.20 15.37 -2.23
CA PHE A 6 60.72 14.07 -1.75
C PHE A 6 59.65 14.20 -0.66
N HIS A 7 59.81 15.14 0.28
CA HIS A 7 58.82 15.39 1.33
C HIS A 7 57.56 16.05 0.77
N GLY A 8 57.69 16.97 -0.19
CA GLY A 8 56.55 17.57 -0.88
C GLY A 8 55.73 16.54 -1.67
N ALA A 9 56.41 15.63 -2.38
CA ALA A 9 55.75 14.55 -3.12
C ALA A 9 55.00 13.56 -2.19
N ALA A 10 55.61 13.19 -1.05
CA ALA A 10 54.99 12.30 -0.07
C ALA A 10 53.72 12.92 0.55
N LEU A 11 53.74 14.22 0.84
CA LEU A 11 52.60 14.92 1.42
C LEU A 11 51.43 15.05 0.42
N LEU A 12 51.73 15.32 -0.85
CA LEU A 12 50.75 15.34 -1.92
C LEU A 12 50.10 13.97 -2.14
N LEU A 13 50.89 12.90 -2.10
CA LEU A 13 50.39 11.53 -2.27
C LEU A 13 49.47 11.12 -1.11
N ALA A 14 49.84 11.47 0.13
CA ALA A 14 49.01 11.21 1.31
C ALA A 14 47.67 11.96 1.27
N LEU A 15 47.68 13.21 0.79
CA LEU A 15 46.46 14.02 0.64
C LEU A 15 45.51 13.45 -0.42
N THR A 16 46.02 13.01 -1.57
CA THR A 16 45.18 12.46 -2.64
C THR A 16 44.60 11.10 -2.28
N LEU A 17 45.40 10.21 -1.68
CA LEU A 17 44.94 8.92 -1.16
C LEU A 17 43.91 9.09 -0.04
N GLY A 18 44.16 10.02 0.90
CA GLY A 18 43.23 10.34 1.97
C GLY A 18 41.92 10.94 1.46
N ALA A 19 41.97 11.82 0.46
CA ALA A 19 40.77 12.40 -0.14
C ALA A 19 39.95 11.36 -0.92
N ALA A 20 40.60 10.45 -1.65
CA ALA A 20 39.92 9.38 -2.37
C ALA A 20 39.27 8.37 -1.41
N GLY A 21 39.98 7.96 -0.35
CA GLY A 21 39.43 7.07 0.68
C GLY A 21 38.31 7.72 1.51
N GLY A 22 38.41 9.02 1.78
CA GLY A 22 37.36 9.77 2.47
C GLY A 22 36.06 9.85 1.67
N LYS A 23 36.16 10.08 0.34
CA LYS A 23 35.00 10.11 -0.56
C LYS A 23 34.29 8.75 -0.62
N SER A 24 35.03 7.67 -0.84
CA SER A 24 34.44 6.32 -0.92
C SER A 24 33.79 5.90 0.40
N PHE A 25 34.36 6.28 1.55
CA PHE A 25 33.76 6.01 2.85
C PHE A 25 32.46 6.80 3.09
N CYS A 26 32.43 8.08 2.69
CA CYS A 26 31.20 8.89 2.76
C CYS A 26 30.11 8.32 1.85
N GLU A 27 30.46 8.00 0.59
CA GLU A 27 29.54 7.38 -0.37
C GLU A 27 29.00 6.04 0.14
N GLY A 28 29.85 5.19 0.70
CA GLY A 28 29.43 3.92 1.33
C GLY A 28 28.46 4.11 2.49
N LYS A 29 28.67 5.12 3.35
CA LYS A 29 27.73 5.46 4.43
C LYS A 29 26.38 5.94 3.89
N HIS A 30 26.38 6.72 2.82
CA HIS A 30 25.13 7.17 2.19
C HIS A 30 24.39 6.02 1.51
N ALA A 31 25.10 5.14 0.79
CA ALA A 31 24.53 3.94 0.19
C ALA A 31 23.90 3.02 1.24
N ALA A 32 24.58 2.79 2.38
CA ALA A 32 24.05 1.99 3.48
C ALA A 32 22.78 2.60 4.10
N LYS A 33 22.74 3.93 4.27
CA LYS A 33 21.54 4.64 4.77
C LYS A 33 20.37 4.53 3.79
N LEU A 34 20.63 4.68 2.49
CA LEU A 34 19.61 4.54 1.46
C LEU A 34 19.07 3.11 1.39
N ALA A 35 19.93 2.10 1.44
CA ALA A 35 19.51 0.70 1.44
C ALA A 35 18.62 0.38 2.65
N LYS A 36 18.98 0.89 3.84
CA LYS A 36 18.15 0.74 5.04
C LYS A 36 16.78 1.42 4.88
N ALA A 37 16.76 2.67 4.43
CA ALA A 37 15.51 3.38 4.17
C ALA A 37 14.63 2.67 3.14
N GLN A 38 15.21 2.14 2.07
CA GLN A 38 14.49 1.34 1.07
C GLN A 38 13.88 0.07 1.67
N SER A 39 14.62 -0.67 2.50
CA SER A 39 14.08 -1.87 3.16
C SER A 39 12.91 -1.56 4.09
N GLU A 40 12.98 -0.45 4.84
CA GLU A 40 11.89 -0.03 5.73
C GLU A 40 10.65 0.39 4.93
N MET A 41 10.84 1.07 3.80
CA MET A 41 9.75 1.46 2.90
C MET A 41 9.08 0.26 2.24
N ILE A 42 9.85 -0.73 1.80
CA ILE A 42 9.31 -1.97 1.21
C ILE A 42 8.49 -2.72 2.26
N ALA A 43 9.01 -2.89 3.48
CA ALA A 43 8.27 -3.56 4.55
C ALA A 43 6.95 -2.83 4.89
N ALA A 44 6.97 -1.50 4.95
CA ALA A 44 5.76 -0.71 5.16
C ALA A 44 4.76 -0.84 4.00
N ALA A 45 5.23 -0.83 2.76
CA ALA A 45 4.41 -1.01 1.57
C ALA A 45 3.77 -2.40 1.51
N GLU A 46 4.51 -3.45 1.87
CA GLU A 46 3.99 -4.82 1.94
C GLU A 46 2.88 -4.94 3.00
N LEU A 47 3.06 -4.34 4.17
CA LEU A 47 2.03 -4.34 5.22
C LEU A 47 0.77 -3.59 4.78
N ALA A 48 0.92 -2.44 4.11
CA ALA A 48 -0.20 -1.69 3.57
C ALA A 48 -0.93 -2.48 2.46
N SER A 49 -0.17 -3.12 1.58
CA SER A 49 -0.71 -3.95 0.48
C SER A 49 -1.52 -5.12 1.02
N ARG A 50 -1.03 -5.84 2.04
CA ARG A 50 -1.77 -6.94 2.67
C ARG A 50 -3.10 -6.48 3.28
N LYS A 51 -3.09 -5.36 4.00
CA LYS A 51 -4.33 -4.79 4.58
C LYS A 51 -5.35 -4.41 3.51
N GLU A 52 -4.89 -3.85 2.39
CA GLU A 52 -5.78 -3.52 1.29
C GLU A 52 -6.32 -4.76 0.58
N GLN A 53 -5.49 -5.80 0.43
CA GLN A 53 -5.95 -7.10 -0.09
C GLN A 53 -7.03 -7.72 0.81
N ASP A 54 -6.86 -7.65 2.14
CA ASP A 54 -7.85 -8.14 3.09
C ASP A 54 -9.16 -7.34 3.00
N ARG A 55 -9.07 -6.00 2.86
CA ARG A 55 -10.22 -5.12 2.66
C ARG A 55 -11.00 -5.49 1.39
N LEU A 56 -10.29 -5.66 0.28
CA LEU A 56 -10.88 -6.06 -1.00
C LEU A 56 -11.48 -7.48 -0.96
N ALA A 57 -10.87 -8.39 -0.20
CA ALA A 57 -11.41 -9.74 -0.02
C ALA A 57 -12.73 -9.73 0.77
N LEU A 58 -12.82 -8.90 1.82
CA LEU A 58 -14.05 -8.71 2.59
C LEU A 58 -15.16 -8.07 1.73
N GLU A 59 -14.84 -7.04 0.95
CA GLU A 59 -15.81 -6.41 0.03
C GLU A 59 -16.38 -7.43 -0.96
N LYS A 60 -15.53 -8.28 -1.56
CA LYS A 60 -15.99 -9.35 -2.45
C LYS A 60 -16.91 -10.35 -1.76
N GLN A 61 -16.65 -10.70 -0.51
CA GLN A 61 -17.52 -11.61 0.25
C GLN A 61 -18.88 -10.97 0.52
N LEU A 62 -18.91 -9.69 0.89
CA LEU A 62 -20.15 -8.95 1.10
C LEU A 62 -20.97 -8.85 -0.20
N ASP A 63 -20.31 -8.59 -1.33
CA ASP A 63 -20.96 -8.52 -2.64
C ASP A 63 -21.60 -9.86 -3.04
N LEU A 64 -20.95 -10.98 -2.74
CA LEU A 64 -21.51 -12.31 -2.99
C LEU A 64 -22.77 -12.54 -2.15
N VAL A 65 -22.71 -12.23 -0.85
CA VAL A 65 -23.85 -12.37 0.06
C VAL A 65 -25.01 -11.45 -0.38
N ALA A 66 -24.72 -10.23 -0.81
CA ALA A 66 -25.74 -9.30 -1.31
C ALA A 66 -26.46 -9.87 -2.55
N ARG A 67 -25.71 -10.45 -3.49
CA ARG A 67 -26.30 -11.11 -4.67
C ARG A 67 -27.16 -12.31 -4.30
N GLU A 68 -26.68 -13.15 -3.37
CA GLU A 68 -27.46 -14.30 -2.89
C GLU A 68 -28.78 -13.85 -2.23
N LEU A 69 -28.76 -12.77 -1.46
CA LEU A 69 -29.96 -12.19 -0.87
C LEU A 69 -30.91 -11.61 -1.92
N GLU A 70 -30.39 -10.94 -2.94
CA GLU A 70 -31.21 -10.42 -4.05
C GLU A 70 -31.87 -11.55 -4.83
N ASP A 71 -31.14 -12.62 -5.13
CA ASP A 71 -31.67 -13.80 -5.82
C ASP A 71 -32.70 -14.54 -4.96
N ALA A 72 -32.46 -14.66 -3.66
CA ALA A 72 -33.43 -15.23 -2.72
C ALA A 72 -34.71 -14.40 -2.65
N ALA A 73 -34.61 -13.07 -2.58
CA ALA A 73 -35.75 -12.16 -2.58
C ALA A 73 -36.54 -12.22 -3.90
N ARG A 74 -35.86 -12.36 -5.04
CA ARG A 74 -36.51 -12.50 -6.35
C ARG A 74 -37.24 -13.83 -6.50
N ASN A 75 -36.72 -14.89 -5.89
CA ASN A 75 -37.30 -16.23 -5.95
C ASN A 75 -38.35 -16.50 -4.85
N ASP A 76 -38.60 -15.54 -3.94
CA ASP A 76 -39.62 -15.67 -2.90
C ASP A 76 -41.03 -15.69 -3.53
N PRO A 77 -41.78 -16.82 -3.42
CA PRO A 77 -43.14 -16.93 -3.93
C PRO A 77 -44.13 -15.93 -3.30
N GLY A 78 -43.78 -15.34 -2.14
CA GLY A 78 -44.55 -14.37 -1.41
C GLY A 78 -44.24 -12.90 -1.72
N ALA A 79 -43.21 -12.60 -2.52
CA ALA A 79 -42.71 -11.23 -2.76
C ALA A 79 -43.75 -10.28 -3.40
N GLY A 80 -44.80 -10.82 -4.04
CA GLY A 80 -45.93 -10.05 -4.58
C GLY A 80 -47.11 -9.85 -3.62
N SER A 81 -47.08 -10.46 -2.42
CA SER A 81 -48.24 -10.52 -1.51
C SER A 81 -48.26 -9.44 -0.42
N CYS A 82 -47.15 -8.74 -0.18
CA CYS A 82 -47.01 -7.74 0.88
C CYS A 82 -47.64 -6.37 0.56
N GLY A 83 -48.59 -6.31 -0.38
CA GLY A 83 -49.36 -5.11 -0.68
C GLY A 83 -50.84 -5.43 -0.72
N LEU A 84 -51.61 -4.84 0.20
CA LEU A 84 -53.04 -4.64 -0.01
C LEU A 84 -53.20 -3.95 -1.38
N SER A 85 -53.79 -4.64 -2.36
CA SER A 85 -54.00 -4.06 -3.68
C SER A 85 -54.72 -2.71 -3.54
N ALA A 86 -54.44 -1.72 -4.39
CA ALA A 86 -55.12 -0.42 -4.35
C ALA A 86 -56.67 -0.54 -4.40
N ASN A 87 -57.18 -1.69 -4.87
CA ASN A 87 -58.59 -2.04 -4.89
C ASN A 87 -59.17 -2.56 -3.56
N SER A 88 -58.36 -3.00 -2.59
CA SER A 88 -58.85 -3.44 -1.28
C SER A 88 -59.26 -2.26 -0.39
N VAL A 89 -58.66 -1.08 -0.57
CA VAL A 89 -58.99 0.14 0.18
C VAL A 89 -60.35 0.71 -0.25
N ARG A 90 -60.74 0.56 -1.53
CA ARG A 90 -62.03 1.09 -2.05
C ARG A 90 -63.28 0.42 -1.48
N ARG A 91 -63.19 -0.79 -0.93
CA ARG A 91 -64.37 -1.52 -0.42
C ARG A 91 -64.86 -1.04 0.95
N LEU A 92 -64.07 -0.25 1.68
CA LEU A 92 -64.44 0.25 3.00
C LEU A 92 -65.34 1.49 2.98
N ASN A 93 -65.58 2.10 1.81
CA ASN A 93 -66.35 3.34 1.69
C ASN A 93 -67.66 3.19 0.90
N LYS A 94 -68.34 2.05 1.05
CA LYS A 94 -69.74 1.90 0.64
C LYS A 94 -70.62 1.74 1.89
N TYR A 95 -70.94 2.87 2.50
CA TYR A 95 -72.18 3.09 3.24
C TYR A 95 -72.93 4.22 2.56
#